data_AF-A0A957CIA0-F1
#
_entry.id   AF-A0A957CIA0-F1
#
_cell.length_a   1.000
_cell.length_b   1.000
_cell.length_c   1.000
_cell.angle_alpha   90.00
_cell.angle_beta   90.00
_cell.angle_gamma   90.00
#
_symmetry.space_group_name_H-M   'P 1'
#
loop_
_entity.id
_entity.type
_entity.pdbx_description
1 polymer ?
#
loop_
_entity_poly.entity_id
_entity_poly.type
_entity_poly.pdbx_seq_one_letter_code
_entity_poly.pdbx_strand_id
1 'polypeptide(L)'
;MSTCTSQSTNQAILPEPAVTTGLQWKLWLYPNFDCNLKCTYCVAESSPTAPRRALSLSNIRRLIDEAMALGFQKVFFTGGEPFILTDIYDMLAYASAQMQTTVLTNAMLLRGQRLDKLCAIANENLSLQVSLDGGKPEHHDAYRGKGTWVKTVEGIQRVQSKGFRVFISTTETPANTDHLDELHTFRRSLGIPDEDHFVRPLAKRGFSQEGINVGTDTLVPEVTVTVDGVYWHPLVSPSDTDMLVSKQIFPLADAVHCIEQQVGAVAEEANSKRTEFT
;
A
#
# COMPACT_ATOMS: atom_id res chain seq x y z
N MET A 1 -56.16 -38.11 21.28
CA MET A 1 -55.58 -37.75 19.97
C MET A 1 -55.29 -36.26 20.03
N SER A 2 -54.28 -35.82 20.78
CA SER A 2 -52.83 -35.83 20.49
C SER A 2 -52.39 -34.40 20.19
N THR A 3 -51.75 -33.83 21.20
CA THR A 3 -50.98 -32.58 21.25
C THR A 3 -49.90 -32.50 20.18
N CYS A 4 -49.56 -31.28 19.73
CA CYS A 4 -48.16 -30.98 19.41
C CYS A 4 -47.83 -29.49 19.63
N THR A 5 -46.89 -29.28 20.54
CA THR A 5 -46.21 -28.07 20.98
C THR A 5 -45.03 -27.71 20.08
N SER A 6 -44.49 -26.50 20.32
CA SER A 6 -43.12 -26.03 20.00
C SER A 6 -42.91 -25.49 18.57
N GLN A 7 -42.11 -24.46 18.32
CA GLN A 7 -40.99 -23.91 19.11
C GLN A 7 -40.67 -22.50 18.62
N SER A 8 -40.38 -21.60 19.55
CA SER A 8 -39.76 -20.30 19.30
C SER A 8 -38.33 -20.51 18.78
N THR A 9 -38.05 -20.14 17.55
CA THR A 9 -36.66 -19.97 17.09
C THR A 9 -36.29 -18.51 17.20
N ASN A 10 -35.51 -18.23 18.25
CA ASN A 10 -34.63 -17.08 18.39
C ASN A 10 -33.87 -16.89 17.06
N GLN A 11 -34.31 -15.96 16.22
CA GLN A 11 -33.41 -15.40 15.21
C GLN A 11 -32.44 -14.52 15.99
N ALA A 12 -31.21 -15.01 16.14
CA ALA A 12 -30.09 -14.19 16.55
C ALA A 12 -30.03 -13.00 15.60
N ILE A 13 -30.48 -11.84 16.09
CA ILE A 13 -30.27 -10.56 15.45
C ILE A 13 -28.74 -10.40 15.45
N LEU A 14 -28.13 -10.63 14.28
CA LEU A 14 -26.76 -10.22 14.05
C LEU A 14 -26.71 -8.72 14.36
N PRO A 15 -25.79 -8.26 15.22
CA PRO A 15 -25.70 -6.83 15.49
C PRO A 15 -25.50 -6.11 14.16
N GLU A 16 -26.38 -5.15 13.88
CA GLU A 16 -26.21 -4.23 12.76
C GLU A 16 -24.79 -3.65 12.85
N PRO A 17 -24.06 -3.56 11.72
CA PRO A 17 -22.72 -3.02 11.74
C PRO A 17 -22.81 -1.61 12.32
N ALA A 18 -22.18 -1.43 13.48
CA ALA A 18 -22.07 -0.14 14.13
C ALA A 18 -21.55 0.85 13.09
N VAL A 19 -22.28 1.94 12.89
CA VAL A 19 -21.90 3.02 12.00
C VAL A 19 -20.57 3.58 12.51
N THR A 20 -19.46 3.13 11.92
CA THR A 20 -18.13 3.67 12.19
C THR A 20 -17.96 4.94 11.38
N THR A 21 -17.75 6.03 12.09
CA THR A 21 -17.29 7.36 11.65
C THR A 21 -16.48 7.34 10.35
N GLY A 22 -17.04 7.88 9.25
CA GLY A 22 -16.42 8.58 8.10
C GLY A 22 -15.13 8.13 7.39
N LEU A 23 -14.28 7.29 7.98
CA LEU A 23 -13.00 6.86 7.45
C LEU A 23 -13.20 5.66 6.52
N GLN A 24 -12.79 5.82 5.25
CA GLN A 24 -12.64 4.67 4.36
C GLN A 24 -11.31 4.01 4.63
N TRP A 25 -11.32 2.96 5.45
CA TRP A 25 -10.12 2.22 5.83
C TRP A 25 -9.40 1.61 4.62
N LYS A 26 -8.08 1.83 4.58
CA LYS A 26 -7.14 1.17 3.66
C LYS A 26 -6.20 0.31 4.48
N LEU A 27 -5.98 -0.93 4.02
CA LEU A 27 -4.97 -1.81 4.60
C LEU A 27 -3.71 -1.76 3.74
N TRP A 28 -2.57 -1.47 4.35
CA TRP A 28 -1.26 -1.61 3.71
C TRP A 28 -0.51 -2.77 4.33
N LEU A 29 0.15 -3.55 3.49
CA LEU A 29 0.91 -4.71 3.88
C LEU A 29 2.34 -4.55 3.37
N TYR A 30 3.31 -4.66 4.27
CA TYR A 30 4.72 -4.86 3.98
C TYR A 30 5.03 -6.36 4.08
N PRO A 31 4.78 -7.16 3.02
CA PRO A 31 5.10 -8.58 3.00
C PRO A 31 6.60 -8.83 3.12
N ASN A 32 7.46 -7.90 2.69
CA ASN A 32 8.90 -7.96 2.90
C ASN A 32 9.56 -6.56 2.92
N PHE A 33 10.89 -6.51 3.06
CA PHE A 33 11.70 -5.28 2.94
C PHE A 33 12.88 -5.43 1.97
N ASP A 34 13.00 -6.56 1.29
CA ASP A 34 14.08 -6.87 0.35
C ASP A 34 13.78 -6.18 -0.99
N CYS A 35 14.75 -5.45 -1.56
CA CYS A 35 14.52 -4.75 -2.84
C CYS A 35 15.72 -4.88 -3.76
N ASN A 36 15.50 -4.93 -5.07
CA ASN A 36 16.56 -4.91 -6.07
C ASN A 36 17.17 -3.51 -6.29
N LEU A 37 16.64 -2.49 -5.61
CA LEU A 37 17.10 -1.10 -5.62
C LEU A 37 17.44 -0.64 -4.20
N LYS A 38 18.25 0.41 -4.10
CA LYS A 38 18.49 1.17 -2.86
C LYS A 38 18.24 2.64 -3.15
N CYS A 39 16.97 3.03 -3.30
CA CYS A 39 16.61 4.41 -3.61
C CYS A 39 17.08 5.32 -2.48
N THR A 40 17.65 6.49 -2.80
CA THR A 40 18.21 7.40 -1.80
C THR A 40 17.15 8.03 -0.89
N TYR A 41 15.87 8.04 -1.30
CA TYR A 41 14.77 8.50 -0.45
C TYR A 41 13.99 7.37 0.25
N CYS A 42 14.38 6.10 0.11
CA CYS A 42 13.52 4.98 0.51
C CYS A 42 13.09 5.08 1.98
N VAL A 43 11.79 5.31 2.20
CA VAL A 43 11.21 5.43 3.55
C VAL A 43 11.31 4.11 4.32
N ALA A 44 11.11 2.99 3.63
CA ALA A 44 11.19 1.65 4.20
C ALA A 44 12.61 1.12 4.40
N GLU A 45 13.63 1.92 4.03
CA GLU A 45 15.04 1.54 4.08
C GLU A 45 15.35 0.22 3.33
N SER A 46 14.55 -0.11 2.33
CA SER A 46 14.70 -1.32 1.53
C SER A 46 15.95 -1.25 0.65
N SER A 47 16.63 -2.38 0.52
CA SER A 47 17.84 -2.50 -0.30
C SER A 47 18.14 -3.97 -0.64
N PRO A 48 19.09 -4.25 -1.56
CA PRO A 48 19.52 -5.63 -1.83
C PRO A 48 20.20 -6.30 -0.63
N THR A 49 20.58 -5.50 0.37
CA THR A 49 21.27 -5.92 1.60
C THR A 49 20.42 -5.69 2.84
N ALA A 50 19.13 -5.39 2.69
CA ALA A 50 18.23 -5.24 3.83
C ALA A 50 18.14 -6.58 4.59
N PRO A 51 18.05 -6.56 5.92
CA PRO A 51 17.78 -7.78 6.68
C PRO A 51 16.43 -8.37 6.27
N ARG A 52 16.43 -9.69 6.00
CA ARG A 52 15.23 -10.41 5.61
C ARG A 52 14.19 -10.33 6.73
N ARG A 53 13.07 -9.70 6.42
CA ARG A 53 11.90 -9.53 7.28
C ARG A 53 10.68 -9.72 6.40
N ALA A 54 9.84 -10.71 6.70
CA ALA A 54 8.71 -11.02 5.85
C ALA A 54 7.51 -11.56 6.65
N LEU A 55 6.31 -11.22 6.19
CA LEU A 55 5.08 -11.84 6.64
C LEU A 55 4.90 -13.19 5.95
N SER A 56 4.45 -14.21 6.68
CA SER A 56 4.11 -15.50 6.08
C SER A 56 2.78 -15.41 5.31
N LEU A 57 2.57 -16.33 4.36
CA LEU A 57 1.28 -16.46 3.68
C LEU A 57 0.11 -16.66 4.66
N SER A 58 0.31 -17.40 5.76
CA SER A 58 -0.71 -17.59 6.79
C SER A 58 -1.08 -16.28 7.49
N ASN A 59 -0.10 -15.42 7.77
CA ASN A 59 -0.34 -14.11 8.36
C ASN A 59 -1.13 -13.22 7.39
N ILE A 60 -0.74 -13.20 6.10
CA ILE A 60 -1.47 -12.43 5.09
C ILE A 60 -2.92 -12.89 4.99
N ARG A 61 -3.18 -14.21 4.92
CA ARG A 61 -4.56 -14.72 4.85
C ARG A 61 -5.41 -14.24 6.01
N ARG A 62 -4.89 -14.39 7.23
CA ARG A 62 -5.58 -13.95 8.45
C ARG A 62 -5.80 -12.44 8.48
N LEU A 63 -4.81 -11.64 8.05
CA LEU A 63 -4.94 -10.18 7.99
C LEU A 63 -6.02 -9.75 7.00
N ILE A 64 -6.11 -10.39 5.83
CA ILE A 64 -7.17 -10.13 4.86
C ILE A 64 -8.54 -10.49 5.45
N ASP A 65 -8.66 -11.66 6.08
CA ASP A 65 -9.93 -12.10 6.66
C ASP A 65 -10.40 -11.17 7.80
N GLU A 66 -9.49 -10.76 8.70
CA GLU A 66 -9.81 -9.81 9.77
C GLU A 66 -10.13 -8.41 9.23
N ALA A 67 -9.42 -7.94 8.19
CA ALA A 67 -9.70 -6.65 7.57
C ALA A 67 -11.07 -6.64 6.87
N MET A 68 -11.44 -7.72 6.18
CA MET A 68 -12.77 -7.88 5.59
C MET A 68 -13.87 -7.85 6.66
N ALA A 69 -13.66 -8.52 7.80
CA ALA A 69 -14.59 -8.48 8.94
C ALA A 69 -14.73 -7.08 9.56
N LEU A 70 -13.69 -6.25 9.45
CA LEU A 70 -13.67 -4.85 9.89
C LEU A 70 -14.17 -3.86 8.81
N GLY A 71 -14.61 -4.35 7.65
CA GLY A 71 -15.19 -3.53 6.58
C GLY A 71 -14.19 -2.87 5.63
N PHE A 72 -12.92 -3.28 5.65
CA PHE A 72 -11.92 -2.79 4.69
C PHE A 72 -12.30 -3.25 3.27
N GLN A 73 -12.15 -2.37 2.30
CA GLN A 73 -12.46 -2.67 0.89
C GLN A 73 -11.24 -2.71 -0.03
N LYS A 74 -10.12 -2.14 0.43
CA LYS A 74 -8.89 -1.99 -0.36
C LYS A 74 -7.66 -2.43 0.44
N VAL A 75 -6.81 -3.21 -0.21
CA VAL A 75 -5.51 -3.63 0.32
C VAL A 75 -4.39 -3.28 -0.65
N PHE A 76 -3.28 -2.78 -0.09
CA PHE A 76 -2.10 -2.36 -0.83
C PHE A 76 -0.90 -3.20 -0.37
N PHE A 77 -0.33 -3.96 -1.29
CA PHE A 77 0.95 -4.64 -1.08
C PHE A 77 2.06 -3.71 -1.52
N THR A 78 2.97 -3.37 -0.62
CA THR A 78 4.14 -2.53 -0.90
C THR A 78 5.39 -3.24 -0.36
N GLY A 79 6.44 -2.50 -0.01
CA GLY A 79 7.42 -2.97 0.95
C GLY A 79 8.39 -4.01 0.44
N GLY A 80 9.66 -3.62 0.44
CA GLY A 80 10.62 -4.17 -0.49
C GLY A 80 10.12 -4.03 -1.93
N GLU A 81 10.67 -4.87 -2.81
CA GLU A 81 10.06 -5.17 -4.10
C GLU A 81 9.24 -6.47 -3.93
N PRO A 82 7.89 -6.41 -3.96
CA PRO A 82 7.06 -7.58 -3.71
C PRO A 82 7.39 -8.78 -4.59
N PHE A 83 7.77 -8.57 -5.85
CA PHE A 83 8.08 -9.65 -6.80
C PHE A 83 9.45 -10.33 -6.60
N ILE A 84 10.20 -9.97 -5.55
CA ILE A 84 11.33 -10.75 -5.03
C ILE A 84 10.83 -11.92 -4.16
N LEU A 85 9.74 -11.72 -3.42
CA LEU A 85 9.20 -12.71 -2.50
C LEU A 85 8.50 -13.84 -3.28
N THR A 86 8.89 -15.09 -3.04
CA THR A 86 8.32 -16.25 -3.77
C THR A 86 6.81 -16.39 -3.57
N ASP A 87 6.33 -16.17 -2.35
CA ASP A 87 4.94 -16.39 -1.94
C ASP A 87 4.00 -15.24 -2.35
N ILE A 88 4.54 -14.16 -2.95
CA ILE A 88 3.75 -12.97 -3.30
C ILE A 88 2.56 -13.29 -4.20
N TYR A 89 2.70 -14.26 -5.10
CA TYR A 89 1.63 -14.61 -6.03
C TYR A 89 0.44 -15.25 -5.31
N ASP A 90 0.70 -16.10 -4.31
CA ASP A 90 -0.35 -16.72 -3.50
C ASP A 90 -1.01 -15.69 -2.57
N MET A 91 -0.21 -14.74 -2.06
CA MET A 91 -0.71 -13.62 -1.25
C MET A 91 -1.66 -12.73 -2.05
N LEU A 92 -1.24 -12.33 -3.25
CA LEU A 92 -2.04 -11.49 -4.15
C LEU A 92 -3.29 -12.23 -4.67
N ALA A 93 -3.17 -13.51 -5.03
CA ALA A 93 -4.30 -14.33 -5.46
C ALA A 93 -5.36 -14.43 -4.35
N TYR A 94 -4.93 -14.63 -3.09
CA TYR A 94 -5.85 -14.70 -1.96
C TYR A 94 -6.55 -13.36 -1.69
N ALA A 95 -5.79 -12.27 -1.66
CA ALA A 95 -6.32 -10.94 -1.38
C ALA A 95 -7.30 -10.46 -2.47
N SER A 96 -6.92 -10.61 -3.75
CA SER A 96 -7.72 -10.13 -4.88
C SER A 96 -9.01 -10.94 -5.11
N ALA A 97 -9.09 -12.16 -4.59
CA ALA A 97 -10.32 -12.93 -4.54
C ALA A 97 -11.36 -12.37 -3.55
N GLN A 98 -10.95 -11.51 -2.61
CA GLN A 98 -11.82 -10.99 -1.54
C GLN A 98 -12.06 -9.48 -1.64
N MET A 99 -11.06 -8.71 -2.07
CA MET A 99 -11.11 -7.24 -2.06
C MET A 99 -10.22 -6.61 -3.14
N GLN A 100 -10.42 -5.33 -3.40
CA GLN A 100 -9.57 -4.59 -4.34
C GLN A 100 -8.13 -4.59 -3.84
N THR A 101 -7.23 -5.12 -4.66
CA THR A 101 -5.83 -5.38 -4.31
C THR A 101 -4.93 -4.64 -5.28
N THR A 102 -4.09 -3.75 -4.74
CA THR A 102 -3.06 -3.05 -5.52
C THR A 102 -1.70 -3.48 -5.04
N VAL A 103 -0.81 -3.88 -5.95
CA VAL A 103 0.60 -4.14 -5.62
C VAL A 103 1.48 -3.04 -6.19
N LEU A 104 2.27 -2.42 -5.31
CA LEU A 104 3.27 -1.42 -5.66
C LEU A 104 4.56 -2.13 -6.09
N THR A 105 5.14 -1.69 -7.21
CA THR A 105 6.34 -2.33 -7.77
C THR A 105 7.20 -1.33 -8.54
N ASN A 106 8.49 -1.60 -8.68
CA ASN A 106 9.35 -0.94 -9.66
C ASN A 106 9.20 -1.51 -11.08
N ALA A 107 8.41 -2.59 -11.27
CA ALA A 107 8.14 -3.29 -12.52
C ALA A 107 9.35 -3.91 -13.25
N MET A 108 10.58 -3.73 -12.76
CA MET A 108 11.81 -4.17 -13.44
C MET A 108 11.96 -5.70 -13.50
N LEU A 109 11.28 -6.41 -12.59
CA LEU A 109 11.36 -7.87 -12.46
C LEU A 109 10.26 -8.60 -13.25
N LEU A 110 9.27 -7.91 -13.79
CA LEU A 110 8.08 -8.48 -14.43
C LEU A 110 8.38 -8.97 -15.87
N ARG A 111 9.15 -10.05 -15.96
CA ARG A 111 9.53 -10.73 -17.20
C ARG A 111 9.71 -12.24 -16.97
N GLY A 112 9.59 -13.03 -18.05
CA GLY A 112 9.68 -14.49 -17.99
C GLY A 112 8.75 -15.08 -16.93
N GLN A 113 9.25 -16.03 -16.14
CA GLN A 113 8.46 -16.75 -15.14
C GLN A 113 7.72 -15.83 -14.14
N ARG A 114 8.27 -14.67 -13.77
CA ARG A 114 7.58 -13.73 -12.87
C ARG A 114 6.35 -13.13 -13.52
N LEU A 115 6.45 -12.76 -14.79
CA LEU A 115 5.31 -12.25 -15.56
C LEU A 115 4.28 -13.36 -15.78
N ASP A 116 4.71 -14.58 -16.07
CA ASP A 116 3.81 -15.72 -16.27
C ASP A 116 3.02 -16.03 -15.00
N LYS A 117 3.68 -16.02 -13.83
CA LYS A 117 3.03 -16.20 -12.53
C LYS A 117 2.06 -15.06 -12.21
N LEU A 118 2.40 -13.81 -12.53
CA LEU A 118 1.51 -12.67 -12.36
C LEU A 118 0.26 -12.81 -13.26
N CYS A 119 0.43 -13.23 -14.52
CA CYS A 119 -0.69 -13.47 -15.43
C CYS A 119 -1.60 -14.60 -14.94
N ALA A 120 -1.04 -15.65 -14.32
CA ALA A 120 -1.81 -16.79 -13.80
C ALA A 120 -2.78 -16.43 -12.66
N ILE A 121 -2.56 -15.31 -11.98
CA ILE A 121 -3.41 -14.83 -10.87
C ILE A 121 -4.23 -13.58 -11.24
N ALA A 122 -4.17 -13.15 -12.50
CA ALA A 122 -4.82 -11.93 -12.95
C ALA A 122 -6.34 -12.02 -12.80
N ASN A 123 -6.93 -10.97 -12.24
CA ASN A 123 -8.38 -10.78 -12.15
C ASN A 123 -8.68 -9.28 -12.06
N GLU A 124 -9.97 -8.93 -12.12
CA GLU A 124 -10.45 -7.53 -12.13
C GLU A 124 -10.14 -6.72 -10.86
N ASN A 125 -9.88 -7.40 -9.74
CA ASN A 125 -9.55 -6.77 -8.46
C ASN A 125 -8.04 -6.56 -8.27
N LEU A 126 -7.18 -7.10 -9.15
CA LEU A 126 -5.74 -6.99 -9.04
C LEU A 126 -5.19 -5.89 -9.97
N SER A 127 -4.61 -4.85 -9.37
CA SER A 127 -3.96 -3.76 -10.11
C SER A 127 -2.49 -3.57 -9.74
N LEU A 128 -1.73 -2.98 -10.66
CA LEU A 128 -0.32 -2.65 -10.44
C LEU A 128 -0.17 -1.14 -10.27
N GLN A 129 0.54 -0.72 -9.23
CA GLN A 129 0.98 0.67 -9.06
C GLN A 129 2.50 0.75 -9.25
N VAL A 130 2.92 1.30 -10.38
CA VAL A 130 4.33 1.36 -10.76
C VAL A 130 4.95 2.68 -10.34
N SER A 131 6.06 2.55 -9.63
CA SER A 131 6.93 3.64 -9.23
C SER A 131 7.63 4.28 -10.45
N LEU A 132 7.28 5.51 -10.83
CA LEU A 132 7.90 6.26 -11.93
C LEU A 132 8.07 7.75 -11.57
N ASP A 133 9.29 8.17 -11.29
CA ASP A 133 9.58 9.52 -10.79
C ASP A 133 9.94 10.54 -11.90
N GLY A 134 9.86 10.20 -13.18
CA GLY A 134 10.28 11.12 -14.24
C GLY A 134 9.93 10.66 -15.65
N GLY A 135 9.68 11.62 -16.54
CA GLY A 135 9.45 11.38 -17.97
C GLY A 135 10.71 10.99 -18.74
N LYS A 136 11.89 11.16 -18.12
CA LYS A 136 13.20 10.84 -18.67
C LYS A 136 14.09 10.13 -17.65
N PRO A 137 15.15 9.44 -18.11
CA PRO A 137 16.13 8.81 -17.23
C PRO A 137 16.75 9.76 -16.22
N GLU A 138 17.09 10.99 -16.60
CA GLU A 138 17.82 11.92 -15.72
C GLU A 138 17.05 12.21 -14.42
N HIS A 139 15.73 12.37 -14.51
CA HIS A 139 14.87 12.71 -13.37
C HIS A 139 14.53 11.48 -12.51
N HIS A 140 14.25 10.34 -13.14
CA HIS A 140 13.90 9.10 -12.44
C HIS A 140 15.12 8.43 -11.79
N ASP A 141 16.22 8.31 -12.53
CA ASP A 141 17.42 7.61 -12.09
C ASP A 141 18.15 8.36 -10.98
N ALA A 142 17.93 9.68 -10.85
CA ALA A 142 18.58 10.54 -9.85
C ALA A 142 18.49 9.98 -8.42
N TYR A 143 17.32 9.44 -8.05
CA TYR A 143 17.10 8.86 -6.72
C TYR A 143 17.01 7.33 -6.72
N ARG A 144 16.70 6.69 -7.86
CA ARG A 144 16.46 5.24 -7.95
C ARG A 144 17.66 4.44 -8.47
N GLY A 145 18.64 5.11 -9.07
CA GLY A 145 19.85 4.52 -9.63
C GLY A 145 19.84 4.48 -11.16
N LYS A 146 21.04 4.51 -11.74
CA LYS A 146 21.24 4.57 -13.20
C LYS A 146 20.63 3.37 -13.94
N GLY A 147 19.92 3.66 -15.03
CA GLY A 147 19.28 2.68 -15.91
C GLY A 147 18.00 2.07 -15.33
N THR A 148 17.44 2.64 -14.27
CA THR A 148 16.19 2.14 -13.68
C THR A 148 14.99 2.58 -14.49
N TRP A 149 14.98 3.82 -15.02
CA TRP A 149 13.91 4.34 -15.86
C TRP A 149 13.60 3.42 -17.05
N VAL A 150 14.63 3.02 -17.81
CA VAL A 150 14.47 2.16 -18.99
C VAL A 150 13.82 0.83 -18.58
N LYS A 151 14.31 0.20 -17.51
CA LYS A 151 13.80 -1.09 -17.04
C LYS A 151 12.36 -0.98 -16.50
N THR A 152 12.04 0.12 -15.82
CA THR A 152 10.70 0.42 -15.31
C THR A 152 9.72 0.59 -16.48
N VAL A 153 10.07 1.41 -17.48
CA VAL A 153 9.23 1.66 -18.67
C VAL A 153 8.99 0.39 -19.47
N GLU A 154 10.04 -0.41 -19.71
CA GLU A 154 9.86 -1.72 -20.34
C GLU A 154 8.97 -2.65 -19.51
N GLY A 155 9.07 -2.58 -18.18
CA GLY A 155 8.20 -3.31 -17.25
C GLY A 155 6.73 -2.92 -17.41
N ILE A 156 6.45 -1.61 -17.43
CA ILE A 156 5.10 -1.05 -17.67
C ILE A 156 4.54 -1.56 -19.00
N GLN A 157 5.30 -1.43 -20.09
CA GLN A 157 4.87 -1.87 -21.41
C GLN A 157 4.58 -3.38 -21.45
N ARG A 158 5.41 -4.21 -20.79
CA ARG A 158 5.19 -5.66 -20.70
C ARG A 158 3.86 -5.97 -20.01
N VAL A 159 3.58 -5.37 -18.86
CA VAL A 159 2.33 -5.67 -18.13
C VAL A 159 1.10 -5.11 -18.84
N GLN A 160 1.19 -3.92 -19.47
CA GLN A 160 0.11 -3.40 -20.31
C GLN A 160 -0.16 -4.31 -21.52
N SER A 161 0.88 -4.89 -22.13
CA SER A 161 0.70 -5.86 -23.24
C SER A 161 -0.02 -7.15 -22.84
N LYS A 162 -0.14 -7.40 -21.53
CA LYS A 162 -0.91 -8.52 -20.95
C LYS A 162 -2.28 -8.09 -20.42
N GLY A 163 -2.69 -6.83 -20.63
CA GLY A 163 -3.99 -6.31 -20.24
C GLY A 163 -4.10 -5.81 -18.80
N PHE A 164 -2.98 -5.70 -18.06
CA PHE A 164 -3.02 -5.12 -16.71
C PHE A 164 -3.25 -3.61 -16.78
N ARG A 165 -4.16 -3.11 -15.94
CA ARG A 165 -4.27 -1.69 -15.63
C ARG A 165 -3.07 -1.28 -14.76
N VAL A 166 -2.41 -0.19 -15.17
CA VAL A 166 -1.22 0.33 -14.49
C VAL A 166 -1.51 1.73 -13.97
N PHE A 167 -1.37 1.88 -12.66
CA PHE A 167 -1.30 3.18 -11.99
C PHE A 167 0.15 3.63 -11.91
N ILE A 168 0.41 4.92 -12.00
CA ILE A 168 1.72 5.51 -11.76
C ILE A 168 1.74 6.13 -10.36
N SER A 169 2.79 5.86 -9.59
CA SER A 169 3.09 6.58 -8.36
C SER A 169 4.43 7.28 -8.51
N THR A 170 4.44 8.59 -8.28
CA THR A 170 5.60 9.47 -8.40
C THR A 170 5.89 10.06 -7.03
N THR A 171 7.14 9.91 -6.58
CA THR A 171 7.65 10.75 -5.49
C THR A 171 8.18 12.03 -6.13
N GLU A 172 7.60 13.17 -5.77
CA GLU A 172 8.09 14.48 -6.18
C GLU A 172 9.38 14.79 -5.41
N THR A 173 10.46 15.04 -6.14
CA THR A 173 11.81 15.26 -5.63
C THR A 173 12.40 16.53 -6.25
N PRO A 174 13.46 17.10 -5.66
CA PRO A 174 14.22 18.19 -6.29
C PRO A 174 14.65 17.93 -7.75
N ALA A 175 14.85 16.66 -8.14
CA ALA A 175 15.26 16.32 -9.50
C ALA A 175 14.12 16.27 -10.52
N ASN A 176 12.85 16.31 -10.09
CA ASN A 176 11.71 16.17 -11.00
C ASN A 176 10.60 17.23 -10.82
N THR A 177 10.63 18.05 -9.77
CA THR A 177 9.57 19.02 -9.45
C THR A 177 9.33 19.99 -10.63
N ASP A 178 10.41 20.51 -11.24
CA ASP A 178 10.34 21.40 -12.40
C ASP A 178 10.04 20.65 -13.73
N HIS A 179 9.84 19.33 -13.66
CA HIS A 179 9.71 18.43 -14.81
C HIS A 179 8.47 17.53 -14.72
N LEU A 180 7.52 17.83 -13.83
CA LEU A 180 6.27 17.06 -13.70
C LEU A 180 5.42 17.10 -14.98
N ASP A 181 5.37 18.23 -15.69
CA ASP A 181 4.65 18.32 -16.97
C ASP A 181 5.22 17.38 -18.05
N GLU A 182 6.53 17.18 -18.04
CA GLU A 182 7.21 16.24 -18.93
C GLU A 182 6.85 14.80 -18.56
N LEU A 183 6.83 14.48 -17.26
CA LEU A 183 6.37 13.19 -16.77
C LEU A 183 4.89 12.94 -17.12
N HIS A 184 4.01 13.93 -16.96
CA HIS A 184 2.60 13.82 -17.33
C HIS A 184 2.43 13.58 -18.84
N THR A 185 3.22 14.26 -19.67
CA THR A 185 3.24 14.06 -21.13
C THR A 185 3.74 12.66 -21.50
N PHE A 186 4.80 12.17 -20.85
CA PHE A 186 5.30 10.81 -21.06
C PHE A 186 4.30 9.75 -20.59
N ARG A 187 3.70 9.92 -19.40
CA ARG A 187 2.65 9.04 -18.88
C ARG A 187 1.46 8.94 -19.84
N ARG A 188 1.04 10.06 -20.44
CA ARG A 188 -0.01 10.07 -21.48
C ARG A 188 0.39 9.30 -22.74
N SER A 189 1.67 9.37 -23.15
CA SER A 189 2.16 8.59 -24.30
C SER A 189 2.19 7.07 -24.04
N LEU A 190 2.18 6.65 -22.77
CA LEU A 190 1.97 5.25 -22.35
C LEU A 190 0.48 4.85 -22.30
N GLY A 191 -0.44 5.75 -22.64
CA GLY A 191 -1.88 5.50 -22.58
C GLY A 191 -2.44 5.38 -21.17
N ILE A 192 -1.73 5.88 -20.16
CA ILE A 192 -2.18 5.90 -18.77
C ILE A 192 -2.93 7.22 -18.53
N PRO A 193 -4.16 7.20 -18.01
CA PRO A 193 -4.97 8.40 -17.84
C PRO A 193 -4.56 9.24 -16.62
N ASP A 194 -5.15 10.42 -16.47
CA ASP A 194 -4.76 11.37 -15.42
C ASP A 194 -5.14 10.86 -14.03
N GLU A 195 -6.30 10.24 -13.90
CA GLU A 195 -6.81 9.62 -12.66
C GLU A 195 -5.98 8.42 -12.16
N ASP A 196 -5.14 7.85 -13.02
CA ASP A 196 -4.30 6.69 -12.69
C ASP A 196 -2.88 7.11 -12.26
N HIS A 197 -2.63 8.40 -12.01
CA HIS A 197 -1.32 8.91 -11.59
C HIS A 197 -1.41 9.64 -10.25
N PHE A 198 -0.68 9.13 -9.27
CA PHE A 198 -0.53 9.73 -7.95
C PHE A 198 0.84 10.41 -7.84
N VAL A 199 0.86 11.69 -7.52
CA VAL A 199 2.09 12.43 -7.16
C VAL A 199 2.07 12.64 -5.65
N ARG A 200 3.15 12.26 -4.97
CA ARG A 200 3.30 12.39 -3.53
C ARG A 200 4.56 13.20 -3.21
N PRO A 201 4.52 14.11 -2.23
CA PRO A 201 5.72 14.84 -1.84
C PRO A 201 6.77 13.89 -1.25
N LEU A 202 8.04 14.22 -1.45
CA LEU A 202 9.14 13.56 -0.74
C LEU A 202 8.97 13.73 0.78
N ALA A 203 8.99 12.61 1.51
CA ALA A 203 8.99 12.61 2.97
C ALA A 203 10.44 12.62 3.50
N LYS A 204 10.70 13.43 4.51
CA LYS A 204 11.97 13.45 5.25
C LYS A 204 12.00 12.30 6.25
N ARG A 205 12.22 11.08 5.75
CA ARG A 205 12.18 9.84 6.53
C ARG A 205 12.98 8.72 5.85
N GLY A 206 13.41 7.74 6.64
CA GLY A 206 14.21 6.62 6.16
C GLY A 206 15.55 7.12 5.62
N PHE A 207 15.88 6.78 4.38
CA PHE A 207 17.14 7.27 3.77
C PHE A 207 17.11 8.75 3.37
N SER A 208 15.94 9.40 3.28
CA SER A 208 15.86 10.81 2.90
C SER A 208 16.14 11.74 4.07
N GLN A 209 17.03 12.71 3.87
CA GLN A 209 17.23 13.85 4.79
C GLN A 209 16.50 15.12 4.32
N GLU A 210 15.83 15.05 3.17
CA GLU A 210 15.09 16.12 2.52
C GLU A 210 13.60 15.78 2.44
N GLY A 211 12.75 16.79 2.20
CA GLY A 211 11.31 16.62 2.05
C GLY A 211 10.50 17.18 3.23
N ILE A 212 9.20 16.89 3.22
CA ILE A 212 8.28 17.32 4.26
C ILE A 212 8.40 16.44 5.51
N ASN A 213 8.24 17.04 6.69
CA ASN A 213 8.08 16.27 7.92
C ASN A 213 6.70 15.62 7.92
N VAL A 214 6.65 14.36 8.33
CA VAL A 214 5.43 13.56 8.40
C VAL A 214 5.36 12.85 9.74
N GLY A 215 4.15 12.74 10.27
CA GLY A 215 3.87 12.22 11.61
C GLY A 215 2.40 11.85 11.74
N THR A 216 2.03 11.25 12.86
CA THR A 216 0.62 10.91 13.16
C THR A 216 -0.27 12.15 13.29
N ASP A 217 0.32 13.31 13.56
CA ASP A 217 -0.32 14.62 13.63
C ASP A 217 -0.62 15.26 12.26
N THR A 218 0.06 14.80 11.20
CA THR A 218 -0.01 15.36 9.85
C THR A 218 -0.57 14.40 8.81
N LEU A 219 -0.63 13.10 9.12
CA LEU A 219 -1.12 12.05 8.23
C LEU A 219 -2.47 11.52 8.67
N VAL A 220 -3.39 11.36 7.74
CA VAL A 220 -4.60 10.55 7.93
C VAL A 220 -4.18 9.08 8.12
N PRO A 221 -4.78 8.33 9.06
CA PRO A 221 -4.39 6.95 9.26
C PRO A 221 -4.73 6.07 8.05
N GLU A 222 -3.74 5.28 7.65
CA GLU A 222 -3.87 4.19 6.69
C GLU A 222 -3.20 2.95 7.30
N VAL A 223 -4.01 2.08 7.90
CA VAL A 223 -3.56 0.95 8.73
C VAL A 223 -2.53 0.12 7.97
N THR A 224 -1.31 0.06 8.52
CA THR A 224 -0.19 -0.60 7.86
C THR A 224 0.35 -1.71 8.72
N VAL A 225 0.51 -2.91 8.16
CA VAL A 225 1.03 -4.07 8.88
C VAL A 225 2.36 -4.50 8.27
N THR A 226 3.35 -4.69 9.15
CA THR A 226 4.66 -5.28 8.83
C THR A 226 4.91 -6.47 9.75
N VAL A 227 6.03 -7.17 9.62
CA VAL A 227 6.40 -8.22 10.58
C VAL A 227 6.67 -7.67 11.99
N ASP A 228 6.96 -6.37 12.11
CA ASP A 228 7.34 -5.72 13.36
C ASP A 228 6.13 -5.16 14.13
N GLY A 229 4.96 -5.07 13.49
CA GLY A 229 3.74 -4.57 14.12
C GLY A 229 2.75 -3.89 13.16
N VAL A 230 1.79 -3.19 13.76
CA VAL A 230 0.81 -2.33 13.08
C VAL A 230 1.21 -0.87 13.27
N TYR A 231 1.15 -0.11 12.19
CA TYR A 231 1.55 1.29 12.08
C TYR A 231 0.40 2.16 11.58
N TRP A 232 0.47 3.44 11.92
CA TRP A 232 -0.51 4.46 11.56
C TRP A 232 -0.61 4.69 10.04
N HIS A 233 0.49 4.56 9.30
CA HIS A 233 0.55 4.92 7.89
C HIS A 233 1.65 4.13 7.15
N PRO A 234 1.58 3.94 5.81
CA PRO A 234 2.57 3.19 5.04
C PRO A 234 3.96 3.84 4.93
N LEU A 235 4.18 5.00 5.55
CA LEU A 235 5.50 5.63 5.59
C LEU A 235 6.36 5.01 6.70
N VAL A 236 6.41 3.67 6.73
CA VAL A 236 7.11 2.91 7.76
C VAL A 236 8.60 2.92 7.49
N SER A 237 9.39 3.23 8.52
CA SER A 237 10.85 3.20 8.52
C SER A 237 11.31 2.25 9.63
N PRO A 238 12.18 1.27 9.36
CA PRO A 238 12.72 0.39 10.40
C PRO A 238 13.48 1.15 11.50
N SER A 239 14.06 2.31 11.18
CA SER A 239 14.75 3.17 12.15
C SER A 239 13.82 4.06 12.97
N ASP A 240 12.57 4.28 12.54
CA ASP A 240 11.63 5.20 13.17
C ASP A 240 10.32 4.51 13.58
N THR A 241 10.03 4.49 14.88
CA THR A 241 8.86 3.81 15.48
C THR A 241 7.78 4.77 15.99
N ASP A 242 7.90 6.06 15.69
CA ASP A 242 6.94 7.13 16.01
C ASP A 242 5.51 6.87 15.48
N MET A 243 5.37 6.09 14.41
CA MET A 243 4.06 5.69 13.85
C MET A 243 3.61 4.28 14.28
N LEU A 244 4.33 3.62 15.19
CA LEU A 244 3.98 2.27 15.65
C LEU A 244 2.77 2.33 16.59
N VAL A 245 1.69 1.65 16.22
CA VAL A 245 0.45 1.55 17.00
C VAL A 245 0.49 0.33 17.91
N SER A 246 0.94 -0.82 17.39
CA SER A 246 1.00 -2.07 18.14
C SER A 246 2.17 -2.94 17.67
N LYS A 247 2.85 -3.61 18.60
CA LYS A 247 3.86 -4.65 18.27
C LYS A 247 3.23 -5.99 17.89
N GLN A 248 1.94 -6.17 18.17
CA GLN A 248 1.19 -7.37 17.80
C GLN A 248 0.37 -7.08 16.55
N ILE A 249 0.51 -7.92 15.53
CA ILE A 249 -0.24 -7.80 14.28
C ILE A 249 -1.65 -8.40 14.37
N PHE A 250 -1.98 -9.06 15.48
CA PHE A 250 -3.27 -9.69 15.72
C PHE A 250 -3.75 -9.54 17.18
N PRO A 251 -5.07 -9.49 17.41
CA PRO A 251 -6.10 -9.27 16.37
C PRO A 251 -5.98 -7.83 15.81
N LEU A 252 -6.21 -7.68 14.51
CA LEU A 252 -6.12 -6.40 13.80
C LEU A 252 -7.08 -5.35 14.38
N ALA A 253 -8.23 -5.80 14.90
CA ALA A 253 -9.24 -4.98 15.53
C ALA A 253 -8.69 -4.13 16.70
N ASP A 254 -7.74 -4.66 17.48
CA ASP A 254 -7.16 -3.93 18.61
C ASP A 254 -6.37 -2.70 18.12
N ALA A 255 -5.62 -2.85 17.02
CA ALA A 255 -4.88 -1.75 16.43
C ALA A 255 -5.80 -0.73 15.75
N VAL A 256 -6.85 -1.20 15.06
CA VAL A 256 -7.87 -0.32 14.47
C VAL A 256 -8.55 0.51 15.55
N HIS A 257 -8.97 -0.12 16.64
CA HIS A 257 -9.58 0.57 17.77
C HIS A 257 -8.65 1.61 18.41
N CYS A 258 -7.36 1.29 18.54
CA CYS A 258 -6.36 2.25 19.04
C CYS A 258 -6.25 3.48 18.14
N ILE A 259 -6.25 3.29 16.81
CA ILE A 259 -6.23 4.40 15.85
C ILE A 259 -7.50 5.23 15.95
N GLU A 260 -8.67 4.61 16.03
CA GLU A 260 -9.96 5.30 16.18
C GLU A 260 -10.00 6.19 17.42
N GLN A 261 -9.51 5.69 18.57
CA GLN A 261 -9.43 6.47 19.79
C GLN A 261 -8.53 7.69 19.64
N GLN A 262 -7.38 7.54 18.97
CA GLN A 262 -6.45 8.66 18.72
C GLN A 262 -7.05 9.70 17.78
N VAL A 263 -7.71 9.28 16.69
CA VAL A 263 -8.41 10.21 15.78
C VAL A 263 -9.54 10.94 16.51
N GLY A 264 -10.33 10.22 17.32
CA GLY A 264 -11.42 10.79 18.10
C GLY A 264 -10.94 11.85 19.10
N ALA A 265 -9.86 11.57 19.83
CA ALA A 265 -9.25 12.52 20.77
C ALA A 265 -8.76 13.79 20.05
N VAL A 266 -8.13 13.66 18.88
CA VAL A 266 -7.67 14.82 18.08
C VAL A 266 -8.86 15.63 17.54
N ALA A 267 -9.96 14.99 17.13
CA ALA A 267 -11.16 15.69 16.69
C ALA A 267 -11.85 16.47 17.82
N GLU A 268 -11.84 15.93 19.05
CA GLU A 268 -12.33 16.62 20.24
C GLU A 268 -11.43 17.79 20.66
N GLU A 269 -10.11 17.67 20.50
CA GLU A 269 -9.13 18.76 20.73
C GLU A 269 -9.16 19.84 19.63
N ALA A 270 -9.43 19.47 18.37
CA ALA A 270 -9.45 20.35 17.20
C ALA A 270 -10.68 21.27 17.10
N ASN A 271 -11.59 21.24 18.08
CA ASN A 271 -12.63 22.27 18.23
C ASN A 271 -12.04 23.66 18.61
N SER A 272 -10.71 23.78 18.63
CA SER A 272 -9.98 25.04 18.49
C SER A 272 -9.30 25.15 17.11
N LYS A 273 -10.06 25.67 16.14
CA LYS A 273 -9.63 26.17 14.82
C LYS A 273 -8.81 25.21 13.94
N ARG A 274 -9.39 24.76 12.81
CA ARG A 274 -8.71 24.90 11.50
C ARG A 274 -9.58 24.68 10.26
N THR A 275 -9.04 25.24 9.18
CA THR A 275 -9.48 25.37 7.79
C THR A 275 -9.08 24.14 6.96
N GLU A 276 -9.93 23.74 6.01
CA GLU A 276 -9.71 22.64 5.05
C GLU A 276 -8.78 23.06 3.91
N PHE A 277 -7.89 22.16 3.50
CA PHE A 277 -7.23 22.22 2.19
C PHE A 277 -8.05 21.37 1.22
N THR A 278 -8.64 22.04 0.23
CA THR A 278 -9.28 21.42 -0.94
C THR A 278 -8.26 21.27 -2.06
#